data_AF-A0AAP9J3A2-F1
#
_entry.id   AF-A0AAP9J3A2-F1
#
_cell.length_a   1.000
_cell.length_b   1.000
_cell.length_c   1.000
_cell.angle_alpha   90.00
_cell.angle_beta   90.00
_cell.angle_gamma   90.00
#
_symmetry.space_group_name_H-M   'P 1'
#
loop_
_entity.id
_entity.type
_entity.pdbx_description
1 polymer ?
#
loop_
_entity_poly.entity_id
_entity_poly.type
_entity_poly.pdbx_seq_one_letter_code
_entity_poly.pdbx_strand_id
1 'polypeptide(L)'
;MRRYKTKVGQQLIYESYERLLASWNVAWAEQDIMTTYGTTHVITAGSPADPVLLLLHGTADNSAMMWVYNIEQLSERFYVIAIDAIGGSGKSEPNERYANEFDQTAWLDELLDAMNHWHYLLKHFNNKSMMKHAITIFTDEQLESIRGKALFLIGEQDILSNYPKAIRKLEQIRLNYKIIRHAGHAINHEQPEKVNRELIEYLLA
;
A
#
# COMPACT_ATOMS: atom_id res chain seq x y z
N MET A 1 -6.20 -19.47 12.30
CA MET A 1 -7.34 -18.56 12.04
C MET A 1 -8.03 -18.95 10.74
N ARG A 2 -9.37 -19.02 10.68
CA ARG A 2 -10.08 -19.34 9.42
C ARG A 2 -10.33 -18.06 8.62
N ARG A 3 -9.57 -17.82 7.55
CA ARG A 3 -9.72 -16.62 6.68
C ARG A 3 -10.99 -16.65 5.84
N TYR A 4 -11.33 -17.80 5.28
CA TYR A 4 -12.47 -17.95 4.38
C TYR A 4 -13.58 -18.79 5.01
N LYS A 5 -14.82 -18.29 4.89
CA LYS A 5 -16.02 -19.00 5.37
C LYS A 5 -16.22 -20.35 4.69
N THR A 6 -15.84 -20.51 3.42
CA THR A 6 -15.95 -21.76 2.67
C THR A 6 -14.76 -21.92 1.71
N LYS A 7 -14.45 -23.16 1.30
CA LYS A 7 -13.44 -23.42 0.27
C LYS A 7 -13.83 -22.82 -1.09
N VAL A 8 -15.11 -22.87 -1.43
CA VAL A 8 -15.64 -22.24 -2.66
C VAL A 8 -15.43 -20.73 -2.65
N GLY A 9 -15.68 -20.06 -1.52
CA GLY A 9 -15.44 -18.63 -1.39
C GLY A 9 -13.97 -18.24 -1.54
N GLN A 10 -13.05 -19.06 -1.00
CA GLN A 10 -11.61 -18.90 -1.21
C GLN A 10 -11.26 -19.00 -2.70
N GLN A 11 -11.74 -20.06 -3.36
CA GLN A 11 -11.48 -20.29 -4.78
C GLN A 11 -11.97 -19.12 -5.65
N LEU A 12 -13.19 -18.63 -5.41
CA LEU A 12 -13.76 -17.49 -6.17
C LEU A 12 -12.94 -16.20 -6.00
N ILE A 13 -12.38 -15.97 -4.81
CA ILE A 13 -11.51 -14.81 -4.55
C ILE A 13 -10.20 -14.94 -5.34
N TYR A 14 -9.56 -16.12 -5.31
CA TYR A 14 -8.33 -16.34 -6.07
C TYR A 14 -8.57 -16.29 -7.57
N GLU A 15 -9.65 -16.89 -8.09
CA GLU A 15 -10.01 -16.76 -9.51
C GLU A 15 -10.24 -15.30 -9.92
N SER A 16 -10.83 -14.49 -9.04
CA SER A 16 -10.96 -13.04 -9.29
C SER A 16 -9.60 -12.34 -9.29
N TYR A 17 -8.70 -12.73 -8.39
CA TYR A 17 -7.34 -12.21 -8.32
C TYR A 17 -6.57 -12.50 -9.61
N GLU A 18 -6.61 -13.75 -10.09
CA GLU A 18 -5.96 -14.14 -11.36
C GLU A 18 -6.49 -13.35 -12.56
N ARG A 19 -7.82 -13.14 -12.62
CA ARG A 19 -8.43 -12.32 -13.69
C ARG A 19 -7.95 -10.87 -13.65
N LEU A 20 -7.76 -10.31 -12.46
CA LEU A 20 -7.24 -8.95 -12.29
C LEU A 20 -5.77 -8.86 -12.71
N LEU A 21 -4.92 -9.80 -12.26
CA LEU A 21 -3.53 -9.87 -12.71
C LEU A 21 -3.41 -10.06 -14.23
N ALA A 22 -4.25 -10.89 -14.83
CA ALA A 22 -4.28 -11.06 -16.29
C ALA A 22 -4.69 -9.79 -17.04
N SER A 23 -5.34 -8.83 -16.37
CA SER A 23 -5.68 -7.52 -16.94
C SER A 23 -4.56 -6.48 -16.80
N TRP A 24 -3.51 -6.76 -16.03
CA TRP A 24 -2.34 -5.88 -15.95
C TRP A 24 -1.62 -5.90 -17.29
N ASN A 25 -1.53 -4.74 -17.95
CA ASN A 25 -0.90 -4.60 -19.27
C ASN A 25 0.64 -4.52 -19.21
N VAL A 26 1.24 -5.20 -18.24
CA VAL A 26 2.70 -5.22 -18.00
C VAL A 26 3.15 -6.61 -17.60
N ALA A 27 4.43 -6.91 -17.82
CA ALA A 27 5.03 -8.11 -17.26
C ALA A 27 5.08 -7.99 -15.73
N TRP A 28 4.61 -9.04 -15.05
CA TRP A 28 4.63 -9.15 -13.61
C TRP A 28 5.14 -10.52 -13.18
N ALA A 29 5.66 -10.59 -11.96
CA ALA A 29 6.04 -11.84 -11.32
C ALA A 29 5.54 -11.87 -9.88
N GLU A 30 5.13 -13.05 -9.43
CA GLU A 30 4.68 -13.29 -8.07
C GLU A 30 5.79 -13.96 -7.25
N GLN A 31 5.91 -13.57 -5.99
CA GLN A 31 6.84 -14.19 -5.05
C GLN A 31 6.22 -14.27 -3.66
N ASP A 32 6.47 -15.39 -2.99
CA ASP A 32 6.15 -15.57 -1.58
C ASP A 32 7.40 -15.39 -0.72
N ILE A 33 7.30 -14.55 0.30
CA ILE A 33 8.35 -14.25 1.27
C ILE A 33 7.92 -14.76 2.64
N MET A 34 8.74 -15.62 3.25
CA MET A 34 8.47 -16.13 4.59
C MET A 34 8.84 -15.08 5.63
N THR A 35 7.91 -14.81 6.55
CA THR A 35 8.10 -13.92 7.71
C THR A 35 7.72 -14.67 8.98
N THR A 36 8.10 -14.11 10.11
CA THR A 36 7.70 -14.52 11.45
C THR A 36 6.18 -14.61 11.63
N TYR A 37 5.42 -13.83 10.86
CA TYR A 37 3.95 -13.76 10.93
C TYR A 37 3.23 -14.65 9.90
N GLY A 38 3.98 -15.36 9.05
CA GLY A 38 3.47 -16.22 8.01
C GLY A 38 4.06 -15.89 6.64
N THR A 39 3.42 -16.36 5.59
CA THR A 39 3.85 -16.11 4.21
C THR A 39 3.27 -14.79 3.73
N THR A 40 4.11 -13.91 3.20
CA THR A 40 3.70 -12.67 2.55
C THR A 40 3.85 -12.81 1.05
N HIS A 41 2.78 -12.60 0.34
CA HIS A 41 2.74 -12.60 -1.11
C HIS A 41 3.02 -11.20 -1.65
N VAL A 42 3.89 -11.13 -2.66
CA VAL A 42 4.21 -9.88 -3.37
C VAL A 42 4.09 -10.08 -4.87
N ILE A 43 3.67 -9.03 -5.57
CA ILE A 43 3.69 -8.94 -7.03
C ILE A 43 4.71 -7.87 -7.40
N THR A 44 5.59 -8.21 -8.35
CA THR A 44 6.64 -7.33 -8.84
C THR A 44 6.39 -6.97 -10.30
N ALA A 45 6.68 -5.72 -10.69
CA ALA A 45 6.59 -5.25 -12.07
C ALA A 45 7.62 -4.15 -12.34
N GLY A 46 8.06 -4.02 -13.59
CA GLY A 46 9.09 -3.06 -13.98
C GLY A 46 10.51 -3.62 -13.91
N SER A 47 11.50 -2.78 -14.19
CA SER A 47 12.90 -3.20 -14.25
C SER A 47 13.53 -3.20 -12.86
N PRO A 48 14.21 -4.28 -12.42
CA PRO A 48 14.97 -4.29 -11.16
C PRO A 48 16.11 -3.27 -11.09
N ALA A 49 16.48 -2.63 -12.20
CA ALA A 49 17.47 -1.55 -12.22
C ALA A 49 16.89 -0.17 -11.88
N ASP A 50 15.56 -0.04 -11.87
CA ASP A 50 14.87 1.21 -11.53
C ASP A 50 14.71 1.38 -10.02
N PRO A 51 14.45 2.60 -9.51
CA PRO A 51 14.20 2.82 -8.09
C PRO A 51 13.03 1.97 -7.58
N VAL A 52 13.16 1.41 -6.37
CA VAL A 52 12.13 0.54 -5.79
C VAL A 52 10.94 1.35 -5.28
N LEU A 53 9.73 0.93 -5.64
CA LEU A 53 8.47 1.47 -5.13
C LEU A 53 7.66 0.38 -4.44
N LEU A 54 7.51 0.50 -3.11
CA LEU A 54 6.67 -0.39 -2.31
C LEU A 54 5.23 0.12 -2.29
N LEU A 55 4.27 -0.75 -2.62
CA LEU A 55 2.86 -0.44 -2.62
C LEU A 55 2.10 -1.27 -1.59
N LEU A 56 1.33 -0.60 -0.73
CA LEU A 56 0.46 -1.21 0.28
C LEU A 56 -1.00 -0.90 -0.06
N HIS A 57 -1.83 -1.92 -0.24
CA HIS A 57 -3.24 -1.74 -0.54
C HIS A 57 -4.07 -1.31 0.68
N GLY A 58 -5.30 -0.85 0.44
CA GLY A 58 -6.24 -0.45 1.50
C GLY A 58 -6.84 -1.64 2.28
N THR A 59 -7.53 -1.34 3.38
CA THR A 59 -8.26 -2.36 4.16
C THR A 59 -9.34 -3.05 3.31
N ALA A 60 -9.49 -4.37 3.48
CA ALA A 60 -10.43 -5.21 2.73
C ALA A 60 -10.18 -5.30 1.22
N ASP A 61 -9.02 -4.85 0.76
CA ASP A 61 -8.55 -4.95 -0.62
C ASP A 61 -7.42 -6.01 -0.76
N ASN A 62 -6.83 -6.10 -1.95
CA ASN A 62 -5.60 -6.79 -2.29
C ASN A 62 -4.83 -6.02 -3.39
N SER A 63 -3.58 -6.40 -3.63
CA SER A 63 -2.69 -5.68 -4.54
C SER A 63 -3.14 -5.74 -5.99
N ALA A 64 -3.63 -6.91 -6.46
CA ALA A 64 -4.06 -7.09 -7.84
C ALA A 64 -5.21 -6.14 -8.22
N MET A 65 -6.17 -5.92 -7.31
CA MET A 65 -7.30 -5.03 -7.50
C MET A 65 -6.93 -3.56 -7.30
N MET A 66 -6.24 -3.24 -6.21
CA MET A 66 -5.92 -1.86 -5.85
C MET A 66 -5.11 -1.14 -6.94
N TRP A 67 -4.15 -1.83 -7.56
CA TRP A 67 -3.16 -1.18 -8.44
C TRP A 67 -3.40 -1.39 -9.94
N VAL A 68 -4.53 -1.99 -10.33
CA VAL A 68 -4.84 -2.34 -11.73
C VAL A 68 -4.74 -1.17 -12.71
N TYR A 69 -5.07 0.06 -12.29
CA TYR A 69 -5.00 1.26 -13.14
C TYR A 69 -3.72 2.08 -12.97
N ASN A 70 -2.84 1.67 -12.05
CA ASN A 70 -1.63 2.42 -11.70
C ASN A 70 -0.37 1.69 -12.15
N ILE A 71 -0.37 0.37 -12.10
CA ILE A 71 0.82 -0.46 -12.24
C ILE A 71 1.55 -0.23 -13.56
N GLU A 72 0.81 -0.04 -14.66
CA GLU A 72 1.41 0.17 -15.98
C GLU A 72 2.36 1.37 -15.97
N GLN A 73 1.83 2.56 -15.66
CA GLN A 73 2.63 3.79 -15.63
C GLN A 73 3.70 3.82 -14.53
N LEU A 74 3.40 3.26 -13.35
CA LEU A 74 4.37 3.22 -12.25
C LEU A 74 5.55 2.31 -12.58
N SER A 75 5.30 1.14 -13.18
CA SER A 75 6.34 0.17 -13.52
C SER A 75 7.28 0.61 -14.65
N GLU A 76 6.94 1.67 -15.40
CA GLU A 76 7.85 2.27 -16.38
C GLU A 76 8.95 3.15 -15.75
N ARG A 77 8.84 3.47 -14.45
CA ARG A 77 9.76 4.37 -13.75
C ARG A 77 10.32 3.77 -12.46
N PHE A 78 9.71 2.69 -11.99
CA PHE A 78 10.04 2.05 -10.73
C PHE A 78 10.06 0.53 -10.87
N TYR A 79 10.92 -0.11 -10.08
CA TYR A 79 10.72 -1.51 -9.72
C TYR A 79 9.62 -1.58 -8.66
N VAL A 80 8.39 -1.85 -9.09
CA VAL A 80 7.23 -1.89 -8.21
C VAL A 80 7.20 -3.23 -7.47
N ILE A 81 7.00 -3.16 -6.16
CA ILE A 81 6.73 -4.31 -5.29
C ILE A 81 5.39 -4.05 -4.58
N ALA A 82 4.33 -4.65 -5.09
CA ALA A 82 2.99 -4.57 -4.52
C ALA A 82 2.79 -5.71 -3.51
N ILE A 83 2.60 -5.34 -2.24
CA ILE A 83 2.58 -6.27 -1.11
C ILE A 83 1.13 -6.56 -0.73
N ASP A 84 0.75 -7.84 -0.76
CA ASP A 84 -0.49 -8.26 -0.12
C ASP A 84 -0.32 -8.22 1.39
N ALA A 85 -1.07 -7.34 2.03
CA ALA A 85 -1.13 -7.22 3.48
C ALA A 85 -1.45 -8.58 4.12
N ILE A 86 -0.61 -9.02 5.05
CA ILE A 86 -0.86 -10.26 5.76
C ILE A 86 -2.16 -10.15 6.58
N GLY A 87 -3.03 -11.15 6.44
CA GLY A 87 -4.38 -11.13 7.01
C GLY A 87 -5.45 -10.38 6.20
N GLY A 88 -5.08 -9.75 5.07
CA GLY A 88 -5.99 -9.11 4.11
C GLY A 88 -6.73 -10.11 3.20
N SER A 89 -7.32 -9.61 2.11
CA SER A 89 -8.04 -10.43 1.11
C SER A 89 -7.15 -11.02 0.00
N GLY A 90 -5.86 -10.66 0.00
CA GLY A 90 -4.86 -11.14 -0.96
C GLY A 90 -4.35 -12.56 -0.67
N LYS A 91 -3.21 -12.91 -1.27
CA LYS A 91 -2.62 -14.26 -1.21
C LYS A 91 -1.70 -14.50 -0.01
N SER A 92 -1.35 -13.47 0.76
CA SER A 92 -0.57 -13.60 2.00
C SER A 92 -1.29 -14.47 3.05
N GLU A 93 -0.58 -15.45 3.62
CA GLU A 93 -1.12 -16.42 4.57
C GLU A 93 -0.56 -16.20 6.00
N PRO A 94 -1.38 -15.68 6.94
CA PRO A 94 -1.00 -15.49 8.34
C PRO A 94 -0.88 -16.82 9.10
N ASN A 95 0.13 -16.92 9.96
CA ASN A 95 0.29 -18.02 10.92
C ASN A 95 -0.39 -17.69 12.28
N GLU A 96 -0.14 -18.51 13.30
CA GLU A 96 -0.70 -18.30 14.64
C GLU A 96 -0.16 -17.04 15.34
N ARG A 97 1.09 -16.67 15.05
CA ARG A 97 1.75 -15.51 15.66
C ARG A 97 1.12 -14.20 15.20
N TYR A 98 0.73 -14.11 13.92
CA TYR A 98 -0.06 -12.98 13.42
C TYR A 98 -1.34 -12.75 14.24
N ALA A 99 -2.05 -13.82 14.61
CA ALA A 99 -3.33 -13.68 15.31
C ALA A 99 -3.19 -13.15 16.75
N ASN A 100 -2.02 -13.34 17.37
CA ASN A 100 -1.81 -13.07 18.79
C ASN A 100 -1.01 -11.78 19.04
N GLU A 101 0.00 -11.50 18.22
CA GLU A 101 1.00 -10.46 18.49
C GLU A 101 1.58 -9.81 17.22
N PHE A 102 0.75 -9.58 16.21
CA PHE A 102 1.20 -8.94 14.97
C PHE A 102 1.79 -7.54 15.22
N ASP A 103 3.07 -7.37 14.86
CA ASP A 103 3.74 -6.07 14.75
C ASP A 103 4.02 -5.80 13.27
N GLN A 104 3.32 -4.79 12.73
CA GLN A 104 3.44 -4.40 11.34
C GLN A 104 4.84 -3.86 11.00
N THR A 105 5.56 -3.27 11.96
CA THR A 105 6.90 -2.72 11.74
C THR A 105 7.90 -3.85 11.59
N ALA A 106 7.90 -4.79 12.54
CA ALA A 106 8.75 -5.96 12.48
C ALA A 106 8.47 -6.80 11.22
N TRP A 107 7.20 -6.92 10.82
CA TRP A 107 6.82 -7.59 9.58
C TRP A 107 7.39 -6.89 8.35
N LEU A 108 7.26 -5.56 8.25
CA LEU A 108 7.83 -4.81 7.13
C LEU A 108 9.36 -4.92 7.13
N ASP A 109 10.02 -4.76 8.28
CA ASP A 109 11.47 -4.88 8.41
C ASP A 109 11.97 -6.26 7.92
N GLU A 110 11.27 -7.35 8.24
CA GLU A 110 11.61 -8.69 7.74
C GLU A 110 11.43 -8.82 6.22
N LEU A 111 10.39 -8.24 5.63
CA LEU A 111 10.22 -8.21 4.18
C LEU A 111 11.35 -7.45 3.51
N LEU A 112 11.66 -6.28 4.06
CA LEU A 112 12.73 -5.40 3.62
C LEU A 112 14.09 -6.09 3.69
N ASP A 113 14.36 -6.81 4.78
CA ASP A 113 15.58 -7.58 4.96
C ASP A 113 15.66 -8.78 4.02
N ALA A 114 14.54 -9.46 3.76
CA ALA A 114 14.48 -10.52 2.76
C ALA A 114 14.67 -9.97 1.33
N MET A 115 14.36 -8.69 1.10
CA MET A 115 14.51 -8.00 -0.18
C MET A 115 15.82 -7.18 -0.29
N ASN A 116 16.74 -7.27 0.69
CA ASN A 116 17.98 -6.46 0.81
C ASN A 116 19.01 -6.57 -0.34
N HIS A 117 18.64 -7.10 -1.50
CA HIS A 117 19.32 -6.71 -2.74
C HIS A 117 18.96 -5.28 -3.19
N TRP A 118 17.95 -4.63 -2.58
CA TRP A 118 17.57 -3.25 -2.91
C TRP A 118 17.04 -2.55 -1.66
N HIS A 119 17.83 -1.66 -1.03
CA HIS A 119 17.38 -0.98 0.19
C HIS A 119 17.77 0.49 0.28
N TYR A 120 16.77 1.33 0.60
CA TYR A 120 16.76 2.38 1.63
C TYR A 120 15.37 3.04 1.58
N LEU A 121 14.58 3.06 2.69
CA LEU A 121 13.72 4.22 3.06
C LEU A 121 12.82 4.11 4.33
N LEU A 122 12.72 3.00 5.07
CA LEU A 122 11.61 2.88 6.04
C LEU A 122 11.94 3.06 7.54
N LYS A 123 13.17 3.42 7.91
CA LYS A 123 13.60 3.54 9.32
C LYS A 123 12.84 4.58 10.18
N HIS A 124 11.94 5.36 9.61
CA HIS A 124 11.24 6.44 10.32
C HIS A 124 9.71 6.48 10.13
N PHE A 125 9.08 5.44 9.58
CA PHE A 125 7.63 5.46 9.35
C PHE A 125 6.89 4.58 10.38
N ASN A 126 6.12 5.21 11.27
CA ASN A 126 5.29 4.52 12.26
C ASN A 126 3.93 4.18 11.62
N ASN A 127 3.75 2.93 11.17
CA ASN A 127 2.66 2.53 10.29
C ASN A 127 1.86 1.35 10.82
N LYS A 128 0.74 1.65 11.50
CA LYS A 128 -0.32 0.69 11.84
C LYS A 128 -1.48 0.83 10.84
N SER A 129 -1.25 0.63 9.54
CA SER A 129 -2.26 0.96 8.51
C SER A 129 -3.28 -0.14 8.20
N MET A 130 -3.13 -1.39 8.68
CA MET A 130 -3.88 -2.53 8.09
C MET A 130 -4.64 -3.50 9.04
N MET A 131 -4.87 -3.15 10.31
CA MET A 131 -5.82 -3.86 11.21
C MET A 131 -7.11 -3.05 11.51
N LYS A 132 -7.94 -3.50 12.47
CA LYS A 132 -9.03 -2.69 13.02
C LYS A 132 -8.43 -1.64 13.96
N HIS A 133 -8.16 -0.44 13.45
CA HIS A 133 -7.46 0.58 14.25
C HIS A 133 -8.38 1.18 15.30
N ALA A 134 -7.91 1.23 16.54
CA ALA A 134 -8.25 2.38 17.36
C ALA A 134 -7.62 3.60 16.68
N ILE A 135 -8.43 4.57 16.24
CA ILE A 135 -7.94 5.79 15.59
C ILE A 135 -6.91 6.43 16.53
N THR A 136 -5.65 6.35 16.16
CA THR A 136 -4.55 6.96 16.89
C THR A 136 -4.19 8.25 16.17
N ILE A 137 -4.36 9.38 16.85
CA ILE A 137 -4.00 10.68 16.30
C ILE A 137 -2.51 10.88 16.58
N PHE A 138 -1.71 10.99 15.52
CA PHE A 138 -0.29 11.31 15.64
C PHE A 138 -0.08 12.65 16.34
N THR A 139 0.96 12.74 17.16
CA THR A 139 1.36 13.99 17.78
C THR A 139 1.96 14.95 16.74
N ASP A 140 2.01 16.23 17.08
CA ASP A 140 2.62 17.26 16.23
C ASP A 140 4.08 16.90 15.93
N GLU A 141 4.85 16.50 16.93
CA GLU A 141 6.25 16.06 16.78
C GLU A 141 6.39 14.89 15.78
N GLN A 142 5.50 13.91 15.85
CA GLN A 142 5.49 12.79 14.89
C GLN A 142 5.18 13.27 13.47
N LEU A 143 4.21 14.17 13.30
CA LEU A 143 3.88 14.75 11.99
C LEU A 143 4.99 15.66 11.46
N GLU A 144 5.68 16.39 12.33
CA GLU A 144 6.82 17.22 11.96
C GLU A 144 8.00 16.38 11.45
N SER A 145 8.19 15.17 11.99
CA SER A 145 9.29 14.27 11.57
C SER A 145 9.20 13.82 10.10
N ILE A 146 8.00 13.83 9.52
CA ILE A 146 7.72 13.47 8.12
C ILE A 146 7.54 14.69 7.21
N ARG A 147 7.70 15.92 7.72
CA ARG A 147 7.63 17.15 6.91
C ARG A 147 8.64 17.09 5.77
N GLY A 148 8.16 17.32 4.54
CA GLY A 148 8.96 17.25 3.32
C GLY A 148 9.24 15.84 2.80
N LYS A 149 8.96 14.79 3.58
CA LYS A 149 9.22 13.37 3.25
C LYS A 149 7.96 12.58 2.87
N ALA A 150 6.79 13.18 3.06
CA ALA A 150 5.50 12.58 2.75
C ALA A 150 4.65 13.54 1.93
N LEU A 151 3.89 12.97 0.99
CA LEU A 151 2.83 13.63 0.23
C LEU A 151 1.50 12.94 0.52
N PHE A 152 0.49 13.73 0.90
CA PHE A 152 -0.88 13.26 1.08
C PHE A 152 -1.74 13.61 -0.14
N LEU A 153 -2.19 12.61 -0.88
CA LEU A 153 -3.17 12.80 -1.95
C LEU A 153 -4.57 12.50 -1.41
N ILE A 154 -5.48 13.46 -1.51
CA ILE A 154 -6.80 13.41 -0.86
C ILE A 154 -7.87 13.69 -1.92
N GLY A 155 -8.89 12.84 -2.02
CA GLY A 155 -10.02 13.12 -2.90
C GLY A 155 -10.86 14.30 -2.42
N GLU A 156 -11.27 15.17 -3.33
CA GLU A 156 -12.12 16.33 -3.06
C GLU A 156 -13.42 15.95 -2.33
N GLN A 157 -13.99 14.79 -2.64
CA GLN A 157 -15.27 14.32 -2.09
C GLN A 157 -15.08 13.24 -1.00
N ASP A 158 -13.84 12.98 -0.57
CA ASP A 158 -13.56 11.97 0.44
C ASP A 158 -13.94 12.44 1.85
N ILE A 159 -15.07 11.96 2.35
CA ILE A 159 -15.56 12.29 3.69
C ILE A 159 -14.68 11.73 4.83
N LEU A 160 -13.83 10.75 4.56
CA LEU A 160 -12.99 10.10 5.57
C LEU A 160 -11.70 10.89 5.82
N SER A 161 -11.14 11.51 4.79
CA SER A 161 -9.85 12.22 4.86
C SER A 161 -9.95 13.72 4.58
N ASN A 162 -10.88 14.16 3.73
CA ASN A 162 -11.09 15.56 3.40
C ASN A 162 -12.10 16.24 4.33
N TYR A 163 -11.71 16.46 5.59
CA TYR A 163 -12.51 17.21 6.55
C TYR A 163 -11.70 18.33 7.22
N PRO A 164 -12.35 19.44 7.66
CA PRO A 164 -11.64 20.67 8.03
C PRO A 164 -10.59 20.53 9.13
N LYS A 165 -10.72 19.56 10.04
CA LYS A 165 -9.73 19.33 11.10
C LYS A 165 -8.47 18.64 10.56
N ALA A 166 -8.60 17.71 9.62
CA ALA A 166 -7.45 17.07 8.98
C ALA A 166 -6.67 18.07 8.12
N ILE A 167 -7.37 18.80 7.23
CA ILE A 167 -6.73 19.76 6.33
C ILE A 167 -6.01 20.87 7.11
N ARG A 168 -6.65 21.46 8.13
CA ARG A 168 -5.99 22.46 8.99
C ARG A 168 -4.74 21.90 9.66
N LYS A 169 -4.72 20.62 10.02
CA LYS A 169 -3.53 20.01 10.62
C LYS A 169 -2.39 19.90 9.61
N LEU A 170 -2.68 19.49 8.38
CA LEU A 170 -1.70 19.43 7.29
C LEU A 170 -1.12 20.83 7.00
N GLU A 171 -1.97 21.86 6.95
CA GLU A 171 -1.57 23.26 6.74
C GLU A 171 -0.71 23.80 7.89
N GLN A 172 -1.13 23.58 9.14
CA GLN A 172 -0.41 24.03 10.33
C GLN A 172 1.00 23.43 10.41
N ILE A 173 1.12 22.13 10.15
CA ILE A 173 2.39 21.41 10.16
C ILE A 173 3.15 21.59 8.84
N ARG A 174 2.56 22.23 7.82
CA ARG A 174 3.14 22.40 6.47
C ARG A 174 3.55 21.06 5.84
N LEU A 175 2.69 20.05 5.95
CA LEU A 175 2.87 18.80 5.24
C LEU A 175 2.48 18.96 3.77
N ASN A 176 3.16 18.24 2.88
CA ASN A 176 2.78 18.27 1.47
C ASN A 176 1.46 17.53 1.31
N TYR A 177 0.45 18.18 0.75
CA TYR A 177 -0.79 17.53 0.38
C TYR A 177 -1.35 18.13 -0.90
N LYS A 178 -2.16 17.36 -1.62
CA LYS A 178 -2.90 17.80 -2.80
C LYS A 178 -4.31 17.25 -2.77
N ILE A 179 -5.27 18.10 -3.13
CA ILE A 179 -6.65 17.70 -3.32
C ILE A 179 -6.85 17.28 -4.78
N ILE A 180 -7.23 16.02 -4.97
CA ILE A 180 -7.57 15.43 -6.27
C ILE A 180 -9.04 15.76 -6.57
N ARG A 181 -9.25 16.73 -7.49
CA ARG A 181 -10.59 17.13 -7.91
C ARG A 181 -11.33 16.01 -8.61
N HIS A 182 -12.64 15.95 -8.40
CA HIS A 182 -13.53 14.93 -8.98
C HIS A 182 -13.16 13.49 -8.56
N ALA A 183 -12.70 13.31 -7.32
CA ALA A 183 -12.45 12.01 -6.73
C ALA A 183 -12.98 11.95 -5.29
N GLY A 184 -13.48 10.78 -4.89
CA GLY A 184 -13.77 10.39 -3.52
C GLY A 184 -12.59 9.68 -2.87
N HIS A 185 -12.88 8.63 -2.09
CA HIS A 185 -11.85 7.94 -1.30
C HIS A 185 -10.90 7.08 -2.16
N ALA A 186 -11.40 6.47 -3.24
CA ALA A 186 -10.64 5.53 -4.06
C ALA A 186 -9.91 6.26 -5.20
N ILE A 187 -9.09 7.26 -4.86
CA ILE A 187 -8.44 8.15 -5.84
C ILE A 187 -7.65 7.40 -6.93
N ASN A 188 -7.07 6.25 -6.59
CA ASN A 188 -6.30 5.42 -7.52
C ASN A 188 -7.16 4.80 -8.61
N HIS A 189 -8.45 4.56 -8.36
CA HIS A 189 -9.38 4.05 -9.36
C HIS A 189 -10.19 5.16 -10.03
N GLU A 190 -10.48 6.25 -9.31
CA GLU A 190 -11.31 7.34 -9.81
C GLU A 190 -10.53 8.32 -10.70
N GLN A 191 -9.25 8.55 -10.41
CA GLN A 191 -8.39 9.49 -11.15
C GLN A 191 -6.94 8.94 -11.32
N PRO A 192 -6.77 7.71 -11.87
CA PRO A 192 -5.47 7.02 -11.91
C PRO A 192 -4.37 7.84 -12.57
N GLU A 193 -4.63 8.50 -13.70
CA GLU A 193 -3.59 9.23 -14.44
C GLU A 193 -3.11 10.47 -13.68
N LYS A 194 -4.00 11.13 -12.93
CA LYS A 194 -3.61 12.25 -12.08
C LYS A 194 -2.81 11.76 -10.89
N VAL A 195 -3.26 10.69 -10.23
CA VAL A 195 -2.55 10.14 -9.08
C VAL A 195 -1.17 9.61 -9.48
N ASN A 196 -1.05 8.87 -10.59
CA ASN A 196 0.23 8.38 -11.10
C ASN A 196 1.20 9.53 -11.35
N ARG A 197 0.74 10.60 -12.02
CA ARG A 197 1.55 11.79 -12.28
C ARG A 197 2.06 12.41 -10.98
N GLU A 198 1.17 12.62 -10.02
CA GLU A 198 1.50 13.22 -8.73
C GLU A 198 2.51 12.38 -7.92
N LEU A 199 2.35 11.06 -7.94
CA LEU A 199 3.30 10.13 -7.31
C LEU A 199 4.67 10.16 -7.99
N ILE A 200 4.71 10.06 -9.33
CA ILE A 200 5.96 10.06 -10.10
C ILE A 200 6.69 11.39 -9.92
N GLU A 201 5.99 12.52 -10.04
CA GLU A 201 6.58 13.86 -9.87
C GLU A 201 7.15 14.04 -8.46
N TYR A 202 6.46 13.55 -7.42
CA TYR A 202 6.95 13.70 -6.05
C TYR A 202 8.11 12.76 -5.71
N LEU A 203 8.06 11.51 -6.17
CA LEU A 203 9.04 10.49 -5.81
C LEU A 203 10.36 10.59 -6.61
N LEU A 204 10.33 11.24 -7.78
CA LEU A 204 11.52 11.43 -8.62
C LEU A 204 12.07 12.87 -8.61
N ALA A 205 11.46 13.78 -7.85
CA ALA A 205 11.96 15.15 -7.64
C ALA A 205 13.14 15.18 -6.66
#